data_AF-A0A4V6E1R3-F1
#
_entry.id   AF-A0A4V6E1R3-F1
#
_cell.length_a   1.000
_cell.length_b   1.000
_cell.length_c   1.000
_cell.angle_alpha   90.00
_cell.angle_beta   90.00
_cell.angle_gamma   90.00
#
_symmetry.space_group_name_H-M   'P 1'
#
loop_
_entity.id
_entity.type
_entity.pdbx_description
1 polymer ?
#
loop_
_entity_poly.entity_id
_entity_poly.type
_entity_poly.pdbx_seq_one_letter_code
_entity_poly.pdbx_strand_id
1 'polypeptide(L)' 'QKLNKHLHDLMRLGDLYNTAILVTNQVASNPDSYFGDPTQAIGGNILGHASTFRIYLRKSKGDKRIVRL' A
#
# COMPACT_ATOMS: atom_id res chain seq x y z
N GLN A 1 -16.22 -8.13 -6.44
CA GLN A 1 -14.94 -7.56 -5.94
C GLN A 1 -14.19 -8.60 -5.11
N LYS A 2 -13.05 -9.13 -5.59
CA LYS A 2 -12.28 -10.15 -4.84
C LYS A 2 -11.32 -9.52 -3.82
N LEU A 3 -10.67 -8.42 -4.17
CA LEU A 3 -9.74 -7.71 -3.29
C LEU A 3 -10.41 -7.22 -2.00
N ASN A 4 -11.60 -6.61 -2.10
CA ASN A 4 -12.32 -6.13 -0.91
C ASN A 4 -12.63 -7.26 0.07
N LYS A 5 -13.10 -8.41 -0.43
CA LYS A 5 -13.35 -9.58 0.40
C LYS A 5 -12.07 -10.05 1.10
N HIS A 6 -10.97 -10.15 0.36
CA HIS A 6 -9.70 -10.57 0.93
C HIS A 6 -9.19 -9.63 2.05
N LEU A 7 -9.31 -8.32 1.86
CA LEU A 7 -8.92 -7.34 2.88
C LEU A 7 -9.79 -7.44 4.14
N HIS A 8 -11.10 -7.66 3.99
CA HIS A 8 -11.97 -7.90 5.14
C HIS A 8 -11.61 -9.19 5.89
N ASP A 9 -11.26 -10.27 5.18
CA ASP A 9 -10.81 -11.51 5.79
C ASP A 9 -9.52 -11.29 6.60
N LEU A 10 -8.56 -10.51 6.07
CA LEU A 10 -7.33 -10.14 6.78
C LEU A 10 -7.59 -9.29 8.02
N MET A 11 -8.47 -8.29 7.93
CA MET A 11 -8.84 -7.46 9.09
C MET A 11 -9.47 -8.31 10.19
N ARG A 12 -10.38 -9.21 9.83
CA ARG A 12 -11.00 -10.14 10.78
C ARG A 12 -9.97 -11.04 11.48
N LEU A 13 -8.96 -11.52 10.76
CA LEU A 13 -7.87 -12.29 11.34
C LEU A 13 -7.03 -11.45 12.32
N GLY A 14 -6.73 -10.20 11.94
CA GLY A 14 -6.04 -9.24 12.80
C GLY A 14 -6.76 -9.03 14.13
N ASP A 15 -8.07 -8.77 14.07
CA ASP A 15 -8.91 -8.53 15.25
C ASP A 15 -9.09 -9.79 16.11
N LEU A 16 -9.30 -10.96 15.48
CA LEU A 16 -9.56 -12.21 16.20
C LEU A 16 -8.35 -12.69 17.00
N TYR A 17 -7.14 -12.53 16.44
CA TYR A 17 -5.91 -13.04 17.04
C TYR A 17 -5.00 -11.96 17.61
N ASN A 18 -5.45 -10.70 17.61
CA ASN A 18 -4.67 -9.53 18.00
C ASN A 18 -3.27 -9.51 17.33
N THR A 19 -3.25 -9.69 16.00
CA THR A 19 -2.02 -9.82 15.23
C THR A 19 -1.82 -8.67 14.25
N ALA A 20 -0.56 -8.35 13.97
CA ALA A 20 -0.22 -7.33 12.99
C ALA A 20 -0.35 -7.87 11.56
N ILE A 21 -1.10 -7.14 10.72
CA ILE A 21 -1.24 -7.43 9.30
C ILE A 21 -0.33 -6.49 8.50
N LEU A 22 0.58 -7.08 7.74
CA LEU A 22 1.50 -6.37 6.84
C LEU A 22 1.25 -6.80 5.40
N VAL A 23 1.05 -5.83 4.52
CA VAL A 23 0.80 -6.08 3.09
C VAL A 23 1.87 -5.36 2.29
N THR A 24 2.48 -6.08 1.35
CA THR A 24 3.31 -5.46 0.31
C THR A 24 2.46 -5.18 -0.90
N ASN A 25 2.70 -4.04 -1.54
CA ASN A 25 1.96 -3.65 -2.72
C ASN A 25 2.91 -3.20 -3.82
N GLN A 26 2.52 -3.47 -5.05
CA GLN A 26 3.22 -2.98 -6.23
C GLN A 26 2.71 -1.59 -6.60
N VAL A 27 3.43 -0.95 -7.51
CA VAL A 27 3.15 0.39 -7.99
C VAL A 27 3.02 0.40 -9.50
N ALA A 28 2.24 1.34 -10.03
CA ALA A 28 2.09 1.61 -11.44
C ALA A 28 2.40 3.09 -11.73
N SER A 29 2.84 3.38 -12.94
CA SER A 29 3.03 4.75 -13.40
C SER A 29 1.67 5.40 -13.69
N ASN A 30 1.45 6.60 -13.16
CA ASN A 30 0.36 7.48 -13.56
C ASN A 30 0.88 8.45 -14.65
N PRO A 31 0.56 8.21 -15.93
CA PRO A 31 1.05 9.04 -17.04
C PRO A 31 0.48 10.46 -17.02
N ASP A 32 -0.62 10.70 -16.30
CA ASP A 32 -1.25 12.03 -16.18
C ASP A 32 -0.52 12.93 -15.16
N SER A 33 0.45 12.39 -14.42
CA SER A 33 1.26 13.15 -13.47
C SER A 33 2.39 13.89 -14.20
N TYR A 34 2.15 15.16 -14.54
CA TYR A 34 3.15 16.04 -15.16
C TYR A 34 4.21 16.58 -14.18
N PHE A 35 3.91 16.58 -12.88
CA PHE A 35 4.81 17.08 -11.83
C PHE A 35 4.82 16.15 -10.62
N GLY A 36 6.02 15.84 -10.12
CA GLY A 36 6.21 15.00 -8.93
C GLY A 36 6.56 13.54 -9.26
N ASP A 37 6.41 12.67 -8.27
CA ASP A 37 6.63 11.23 -8.43
C ASP A 37 5.40 10.61 -9.14
N PRO A 38 5.54 10.07 -10.37
CA PRO A 38 4.42 9.51 -11.11
C PRO A 38 3.99 8.13 -10.58
N THR A 39 4.66 7.62 -9.54
CA THR A 39 4.43 6.27 -9.00
C THR A 39 3.21 6.25 -8.08
N GLN A 40 2.22 5.42 -8.39
CA GLN A 40 1.02 5.23 -7.57
C GLN A 40 0.83 3.78 -7.15
N ALA A 41 0.39 3.58 -5.91
CA ALA A 41 0.06 2.25 -5.39
C ALA A 41 -1.16 1.66 -6.13
N ILE A 42 -1.08 0.39 -6.51
CA ILE A 42 -2.19 -0.30 -7.19
C ILE A 42 -3.27 -0.75 -6.18
N GLY A 43 -4.45 -1.13 -6.67
CA GLY A 43 -5.59 -1.57 -5.82
C GLY A 43 -6.66 -0.49 -5.59
N GLY A 44 -6.42 0.73 -6.06
CA GLY A 44 -7.38 1.83 -6.09
C GLY A 44 -7.95 2.19 -4.72
N ASN A 45 -9.16 2.75 -4.72
CA ASN A 45 -9.81 3.21 -3.49
C ASN A 45 -10.10 2.07 -2.49
N ILE A 46 -10.27 0.84 -2.96
CA ILE A 46 -10.55 -0.32 -2.08
C ILE A 46 -9.39 -0.52 -1.11
N LEU A 47 -8.16 -0.65 -1.63
CA LEU A 47 -6.99 -0.79 -0.77
C LEU A 47 -6.68 0.51 0.00
N GLY A 48 -6.94 1.66 -0.64
CA GLY A 48 -6.72 2.98 -0.04
C GLY A 48 -7.53 3.22 1.24
N HIS A 49 -8.79 2.75 1.29
CA HIS A 49 -9.64 2.92 2.47
C HIS A 49 -9.46 1.81 3.52
N ALA A 50 -9.13 0.59 3.10
CA ALA A 50 -8.96 -0.53 4.03
C ALA A 50 -7.64 -0.44 4.82
N SER A 51 -6.61 0.21 4.28
CA SER A 51 -5.28 0.28 4.90
C SER A 51 -5.23 1.36 5.99
N THR A 52 -4.90 0.98 7.23
CA THR A 52 -4.73 1.92 8.36
C THR A 52 -3.48 2.79 8.20
N PHE A 53 -2.38 2.19 7.77
CA PHE A 53 -1.11 2.87 7.50
C PHE A 53 -0.62 2.48 6.11
N ARG A 54 -0.05 3.44 5.38
CA ARG A 54 0.55 3.21 4.07
C ARG A 54 1.96 3.73 4.10
N ILE A 55 2.93 2.86 3.83
CA ILE A 55 4.34 3.23 3.88
C ILE A 55 4.88 3.22 2.45
N TYR A 56 5.36 4.36 2.00
CA TYR A 56 6.01 4.49 0.70
C TYR A 56 7.53 4.37 0.83
N LEU A 57 8.07 3.34 0.18
CA LEU A 57 9.50 3.03 0.15
C LEU A 57 10.09 3.46 -1.19
N ARG A 58 11.11 4.31 -1.16
CA ARG A 58 11.86 4.72 -2.37
C ARG A 58 13.35 4.52 -2.22
N LYS A 59 14.02 4.20 -3.33
CA LYS A 59 15.49 4.13 -3.37
C LYS A 59 16.09 5.53 -3.23
N SER A 60 17.23 5.61 -2.53
CA SER A 60 18.07 6.81 -2.45
C SER A 60 19.44 6.51 -3.08
N LYS A 61 20.42 7.40 -2.92
CA LYS A 61 21.79 7.17 -3.41
C LYS A 61 22.43 5.97 -2.70
N GLY A 62 23.08 5.09 -3.47
CA GLY A 62 23.67 3.84 -2.97
C GLY A 62 22.63 2.86 -2.43
N ASP A 63 22.96 2.15 -1.35
CA ASP A 63 22.08 1.14 -0.74
C ASP A 63 21.03 1.70 0.23
N LYS A 64 20.92 3.03 0.32
CA LYS A 64 19.96 3.69 1.23
C LYS A 64 18.53 3.60 0.70
N ARG A 65 17.56 3.57 1.61
CA ARG A 65 16.12 3.65 1.33
C ARG A 65 15.51 4.79 2.14
N ILE A 66 14.51 5.44 1.56
CA ILE A 66 13.72 6.46 2.24
C ILE A 66 12.32 5.88 2.46
N VAL A 67 11.85 6.03 3.69
CA VAL A 67 10.53 5.60 4.14
C VAL A 67 9.69 6.85 4.37
N ARG A 68 8.48 6.89 3.84
CA ARG A 68 7.49 7.95 4.09
C ARG A 68 6.17 7.30 4.51
N LEU A 69 5.57 7.83 5.57
CA LEU A 69 4.21 7.47 5.99
C LEU A 69 3.20 8.36 5.24
#